data_AF-A0A4V4HGQ4-F1
#
_entry.id   AF-A0A4V4HGQ4-F1
#
_cell.length_a   1.000
_cell.length_b   1.000
_cell.length_c   1.000
_cell.angle_alpha   90.00
_cell.angle_beta   90.00
_cell.angle_gamma   90.00
#
_symmetry.space_group_name_H-M   'P 1'
#
loop_
_entity.id
_entity.type
_entity.pdbx_description
1 polymer ?
#
loop_
_entity_poly.entity_id
_entity_poly.type
_entity_poly.pdbx_seq_one_letter_code
_entity_poly.pdbx_strand_id
1 'polypeptide(L)'
;MQTGQQTRAVSDTFSLSKGGDVIFCSSDNVLFYIHKKNLEFSTGGFPMADFTSSHSFSPKRTAEIVPLTETGAILEILFQFVYPQRHPSLDDMNWVTFSGLAEAAEKYEVYNAMNVCQIRMRDYIPRHAAEIFGFAAKHDYPNIIALVAPLLVGKPLDEVAEILPYYIYVPWANSIGQPLYYNKFFRRILGE
;
A
#
# COMPACT_ATOMS: atom_id res chain seq x y z
N MET A 1 -29.58 0.71 27.33
CA MET A 1 -28.91 0.05 26.20
C MET A 1 -27.41 0.09 26.51
N GLN A 2 -26.86 -1.03 26.97
CA GLN A 2 -25.43 -1.14 27.27
C GLN A 2 -24.71 -1.41 25.95
N THR A 3 -23.91 -0.46 25.47
CA THR A 3 -22.93 -0.68 24.41
C THR A 3 -21.91 -1.67 24.95
N GLY A 4 -21.99 -2.93 24.54
CA GLY A 4 -20.96 -3.90 24.81
C GLY A 4 -19.64 -3.39 24.26
N GLN A 5 -18.66 -3.14 25.13
CA GLN A 5 -17.28 -2.90 24.71
C GLN A 5 -16.82 -4.17 23.99
N GLN A 6 -16.88 -4.16 22.66
CA GLN A 6 -16.32 -5.23 21.86
C GLN A 6 -14.82 -5.26 22.13
N THR A 7 -14.36 -6.33 22.77
CA THR A 7 -12.95 -6.54 23.09
C THR A 7 -12.18 -6.58 21.77
N ARG A 8 -11.36 -5.56 21.52
CA ARG A 8 -10.50 -5.53 20.34
C ARG A 8 -9.47 -6.64 20.44
N ALA A 9 -9.26 -7.37 19.36
CA ALA A 9 -8.16 -8.32 19.28
C ALA A 9 -6.82 -7.55 19.30
N VAL A 10 -5.74 -8.19 19.73
CA VAL A 10 -4.39 -7.61 19.74
C VAL A 10 -3.50 -8.51 18.91
N SER A 11 -2.63 -7.93 18.08
CA SER A 11 -1.62 -8.67 17.33
C SER A 11 -0.68 -9.42 18.28
N ASP A 12 -0.42 -10.69 18.01
CA ASP A 12 0.55 -11.49 18.78
C ASP A 12 1.99 -10.95 18.60
N THR A 13 2.32 -10.51 17.37
CA THR A 13 3.64 -9.97 17.01
C THR A 13 3.82 -8.56 17.56
N PHE A 14 2.78 -7.73 17.50
CA PHE A 14 2.80 -6.31 17.88
C PHE A 14 1.86 -6.06 19.07
N SER A 15 2.10 -6.75 20.18
CA SER A 15 1.33 -6.59 21.42
C SER A 15 2.01 -5.64 22.41
N LEU A 16 1.23 -5.11 23.36
CA LEU A 16 1.75 -4.29 24.46
C LEU A 16 2.91 -4.96 25.23
N SER A 17 2.89 -6.29 25.34
CA SER A 17 3.97 -7.05 26.01
C SER A 17 5.32 -6.97 25.28
N LYS A 18 5.31 -6.65 23.98
CA LYS A 18 6.49 -6.45 23.14
C LYS A 18 6.95 -4.99 23.12
N GLY A 19 6.25 -4.09 23.81
CA GLY A 19 6.48 -2.65 23.79
C GLY A 19 5.60 -1.94 22.77
N GLY A 20 6.09 -0.84 22.22
CA GLY A 20 5.32 0.06 21.35
C GLY A 20 4.68 1.22 22.12
N ASP A 21 4.91 2.42 21.62
CA ASP A 21 4.47 3.70 22.20
C ASP A 21 3.38 4.38 21.34
N VAL A 22 3.05 3.79 20.18
CA VAL A 22 1.92 4.15 19.32
C VAL A 22 1.00 2.95 19.18
N ILE A 23 -0.31 3.20 19.25
CA ILE A 23 -1.33 2.15 19.06
C ILE A 23 -2.08 2.45 17.77
N PHE A 24 -1.99 1.54 16.80
CA PHE A 24 -2.86 1.55 15.63
C PHE A 24 -4.01 0.56 15.79
N CYS A 25 -5.16 0.88 15.18
CA CYS A 25 -6.30 -0.03 15.08
C CYS A 25 -6.63 -0.26 13.61
N SER A 26 -6.66 -1.51 13.18
CA SER A 26 -7.12 -1.89 11.85
C SER A 26 -8.62 -1.65 11.67
N SER A 27 -9.10 -1.72 10.43
CA SER A 27 -10.53 -1.60 10.10
C SER A 27 -11.39 -2.76 10.64
N ASP A 28 -10.79 -3.91 10.90
CA ASP A 28 -11.39 -5.10 11.52
C ASP A 28 -11.10 -5.20 13.04
N ASN A 29 -10.76 -4.08 13.68
CA ASN A 29 -10.63 -3.91 15.14
C ASN A 29 -9.49 -4.72 15.81
N VAL A 30 -8.37 -4.92 15.11
CA VAL A 30 -7.12 -5.47 15.65
C VAL A 30 -6.20 -4.33 16.08
N LEU A 31 -5.65 -4.42 17.29
CA LEU A 31 -4.70 -3.45 17.84
C LEU A 31 -3.25 -3.85 17.58
N PHE A 32 -2.45 -2.86 17.18
CA PHE A 32 -1.03 -2.99 16.93
C PHE A 32 -0.25 -1.98 17.76
N TYR A 33 0.65 -2.47 18.60
CA TYR A 33 1.54 -1.65 19.41
C TYR A 33 2.89 -1.52 18.68
N ILE A 34 3.15 -0.34 18.11
CA ILE A 34 4.28 -0.09 17.23
C ILE A 34 5.23 0.94 17.86
N HIS A 35 6.54 0.73 17.66
CA HIS A 35 7.56 1.67 18.13
C HIS A 35 7.68 2.85 17.16
N LYS A 36 7.38 4.05 17.65
CA LYS A 36 7.46 5.32 16.94
C LYS A 36 8.79 5.49 16.22
N LYS A 37 9.90 5.26 16.93
CA LYS A 37 11.25 5.41 16.38
C LYS A 37 11.43 4.61 15.08
N ASN A 38 10.83 3.43 14.97
CA ASN A 38 10.98 2.61 13.77
C ASN A 38 10.16 3.19 12.62
N LEU A 39 8.97 3.72 12.89
CA LEU A 39 8.16 4.44 11.91
C LEU A 39 8.90 5.67 11.39
N GLU A 40 9.50 6.48 12.27
CA GLU A 40 10.24 7.70 11.90
C GLU A 40 11.40 7.42 10.92
N PHE A 41 12.03 6.25 10.99
CA PHE A 41 13.15 5.88 10.11
C PHE A 41 12.75 5.13 8.85
N SER A 42 11.60 4.44 8.83
CA SER A 42 11.25 3.49 7.77
C SER A 42 9.99 3.84 6.99
N THR A 43 9.30 4.93 7.37
CA THR A 43 8.00 5.32 6.81
C THR A 43 7.88 6.83 6.66
N GLY A 44 6.99 7.30 5.79
CA GLY A 44 6.70 8.73 5.60
C GLY A 44 5.22 9.12 5.65
N GLY A 45 4.28 8.17 5.51
CA GLY A 45 2.85 8.45 5.33
C GLY A 45 1.93 8.12 6.51
N PHE A 46 2.45 7.64 7.64
CA PHE A 46 1.58 7.33 8.79
C PHE A 46 1.01 8.60 9.44
N PRO A 47 -0.29 8.61 9.81
CA PRO A 47 -0.90 9.70 10.55
C PRO A 47 -0.35 9.71 11.98
N MET A 48 0.77 10.39 12.15
CA MET A 48 1.39 10.63 13.44
C MET A 48 0.64 11.78 14.09
N ALA A 49 -0.36 11.47 14.93
CA ALA A 49 -1.00 12.47 15.78
C ALA A 49 0.09 13.28 16.50
N ASP A 50 0.12 14.58 16.22
CA ASP A 50 1.06 15.59 16.70
C ASP A 50 1.94 15.14 17.89
N PHE A 51 3.17 14.76 17.60
CA PHE A 51 4.16 14.38 18.62
C PHE A 51 4.59 15.53 19.56
N THR A 52 3.88 16.67 19.53
CA THR A 52 4.21 17.89 20.27
C THR A 52 3.04 18.59 20.95
N SER A 53 1.79 18.09 20.89
CA SER A 53 0.64 18.77 21.52
C SER A 53 0.02 17.97 22.68
N SER A 54 0.78 17.76 23.74
CA SER A 54 0.21 17.85 25.11
C SER A 54 1.29 18.00 26.18
N HIS A 55 1.80 19.23 26.27
CA HIS A 55 2.16 19.83 27.56
C HIS A 55 0.95 20.03 28.50
N SER A 56 -0.22 19.41 28.24
CA SER A 56 -1.26 19.29 29.26
C SER A 56 -0.92 18.13 30.19
N PHE A 57 -0.43 18.45 31.37
CA PHE A 57 -0.45 17.59 32.55
C PHE A 57 -1.89 17.09 32.77
N SER A 58 -2.24 15.96 32.17
CA SER A 58 -3.43 15.19 32.51
C SER A 58 -2.98 13.80 32.95
N PRO A 59 -3.27 13.35 34.17
CA PRO A 59 -2.72 12.13 34.76
C PRO A 59 -3.35 10.84 34.22
N LYS A 60 -3.92 10.86 33.01
CA LYS A 60 -4.40 9.68 32.30
C LYS A 60 -3.84 9.70 30.87
N ARG A 61 -2.63 9.14 30.69
CA ARG A 61 -2.12 8.77 29.36
C ARG A 61 -2.91 7.55 28.86
N THR A 62 -4.16 7.75 28.44
CA THR A 62 -4.74 6.80 27.49
C THR A 62 -4.00 7.04 26.19
N ALA A 63 -3.09 6.13 25.83
CA ALA A 63 -2.44 6.17 24.52
C ALA A 63 -3.53 6.28 23.45
N GLU A 64 -3.46 7.32 22.63
CA GLU A 64 -4.42 7.54 21.56
C GLU A 64 -4.34 6.38 20.58
N ILE A 65 -5.51 5.83 20.22
CA ILE A 65 -5.61 4.72 19.27
C ILE A 65 -5.89 5.33 17.91
N VAL A 66 -4.94 5.19 17.00
CA VAL A 66 -5.00 5.76 15.66
C VAL A 66 -5.66 4.75 14.71
N PRO A 67 -6.85 5.03 14.14
CA PRO A 67 -7.51 4.13 13.22
C PRO A 67 -6.84 4.14 11.85
N LEU A 68 -6.67 2.95 11.26
CA LEU A 68 -6.19 2.73 9.89
C LEU A 68 -7.29 2.01 9.08
N THR A 69 -7.25 2.12 7.76
CA THR A 69 -8.34 1.59 6.90
C THR A 69 -8.11 0.15 6.47
N GLU A 70 -6.88 -0.34 6.62
CA GLU A 70 -6.42 -1.66 6.22
C GLU A 70 -6.82 -2.69 7.28
N THR A 71 -7.00 -3.93 6.82
CA THR A 71 -7.32 -5.05 7.70
C THR A 71 -6.13 -5.42 8.56
N GLY A 72 -6.38 -6.12 9.66
CA GLY A 72 -5.33 -6.60 10.56
C GLY A 72 -4.34 -7.49 9.82
N ALA A 73 -4.81 -8.34 8.90
CA ALA A 73 -3.94 -9.21 8.11
C ALA A 73 -2.93 -8.44 7.23
N ILE A 74 -3.35 -7.32 6.61
CA ILE A 74 -2.45 -6.48 5.81
C ILE A 74 -1.45 -5.77 6.73
N LEU A 75 -1.92 -5.18 7.82
CA LEU A 75 -1.09 -4.44 8.77
C LEU A 75 -0.08 -5.32 9.49
N GLU A 76 -0.46 -6.57 9.81
CA GLU A 76 0.43 -7.57 10.40
C GLU A 76 1.67 -7.84 9.54
N ILE A 77 1.51 -7.83 8.21
CA ILE A 77 2.62 -8.01 7.27
C ILE A 77 3.36 -6.68 7.08
N LEU A 78 2.63 -5.59 6.88
CA LEU A 78 3.21 -4.27 6.63
C LEU A 78 4.12 -3.82 7.78
N PHE A 79 3.67 -3.97 9.03
CA PHE A 79 4.46 -3.57 10.19
C PHE A 79 5.73 -4.41 10.36
N GLN A 80 5.82 -5.61 9.80
CA GLN A 80 7.08 -6.35 9.83
C GLN A 80 8.19 -5.70 8.99
N PHE A 81 7.84 -4.91 7.95
CA PHE A 81 8.80 -4.14 7.15
C PHE A 81 9.29 -2.85 7.82
N VAL A 82 8.60 -2.41 8.89
CA VAL A 82 8.96 -1.23 9.69
C VAL A 82 10.14 -1.54 10.63
N TYR A 83 10.31 -2.80 11.01
CA TYR A 83 11.33 -3.20 11.99
C TYR A 83 12.64 -3.63 11.29
N PRO A 84 13.81 -3.39 11.93
CA PRO A 84 15.10 -3.84 11.43
C PRO A 84 15.27 -5.35 11.64
N GLN A 85 14.57 -6.13 10.82
CA GLN A 85 14.55 -7.58 10.88
C GLN A 85 14.60 -8.16 9.46
N ARG A 86 14.71 -9.49 9.36
CA ARG A 86 14.49 -10.15 8.07
C ARG A 86 13.05 -9.91 7.64
N HIS A 87 12.87 -9.34 6.46
CA HIS A 87 11.55 -9.07 5.91
C HIS A 87 10.76 -10.38 5.73
N PRO A 88 9.43 -10.35 5.91
CA PRO A 88 8.59 -11.52 5.68
C PRO A 88 8.68 -11.93 4.21
N SER A 89 8.62 -13.24 3.95
CA SER A 89 8.46 -13.72 2.58
C SER A 89 7.05 -13.35 2.06
N LEU A 90 7.00 -12.92 0.81
CA LEU A 90 5.75 -12.70 0.06
C LEU A 90 5.55 -13.79 -1.00
N ASP A 91 6.13 -14.98 -0.78
CA ASP A 91 5.96 -16.13 -1.65
C ASP A 91 4.56 -16.73 -1.50
N ASP A 92 4.01 -17.19 -2.62
CA ASP A 92 2.69 -17.84 -2.73
C ASP A 92 1.51 -17.06 -2.12
N MET A 93 1.69 -15.75 -1.92
CA MET A 93 0.64 -14.87 -1.43
C MET A 93 -0.49 -14.77 -2.48
N ASN A 94 -1.74 -14.80 -2.03
CA ASN A 94 -2.85 -14.56 -2.96
C ASN A 94 -2.87 -13.09 -3.40
N TRP A 95 -3.45 -12.83 -4.57
CA TRP A 95 -3.48 -11.50 -5.16
C TRP A 95 -4.16 -10.44 -4.27
N VAL A 96 -5.26 -10.79 -3.60
CA VAL A 96 -6.02 -9.84 -2.76
C VAL A 96 -5.16 -9.34 -1.59
N THR A 97 -4.45 -10.25 -0.91
CA THR A 97 -3.54 -9.87 0.18
C THR A 97 -2.33 -9.10 -0.34
N PHE A 98 -1.73 -9.55 -1.45
CA PHE A 98 -0.55 -8.91 -2.02
C PHE A 98 -0.84 -7.49 -2.54
N SER A 99 -1.89 -7.32 -3.33
CA SER A 99 -2.31 -6.01 -3.84
C SER A 99 -2.69 -5.06 -2.70
N GLY A 100 -3.40 -5.55 -1.67
CA GLY A 100 -3.72 -4.76 -0.48
C GLY A 100 -2.48 -4.33 0.31
N LEU A 101 -1.48 -5.20 0.43
CA LEU A 101 -0.19 -4.86 1.03
C LEU A 101 0.57 -3.81 0.20
N ALA A 102 0.60 -3.96 -1.13
CA ALA A 102 1.26 -3.00 -2.01
C ALA A 102 0.61 -1.61 -1.91
N GLU A 103 -0.72 -1.52 -1.96
CA GLU A 103 -1.44 -0.25 -1.78
C GLU A 103 -1.19 0.38 -0.40
N ALA A 104 -1.15 -0.43 0.66
CA ALA A 104 -0.85 0.04 2.01
C ALA A 104 0.61 0.52 2.14
N ALA A 105 1.55 -0.16 1.49
CA ALA A 105 2.96 0.22 1.47
C ALA A 105 3.17 1.58 0.81
N GLU A 106 2.50 1.85 -0.31
CA GLU A 106 2.52 3.16 -0.97
C GLU A 106 1.86 4.23 -0.10
N LYS A 107 0.65 3.96 0.40
CA LYS A 107 -0.13 4.92 1.19
C LYS A 107 0.60 5.41 2.44
N TYR A 108 1.28 4.49 3.13
CA TYR A 108 2.03 4.80 4.35
C TYR A 108 3.52 5.03 4.11
N GLU A 109 3.93 5.01 2.85
CA GLU A 109 5.32 5.14 2.40
C GLU A 109 6.27 4.23 3.17
N VAL A 110 5.91 2.96 3.36
CA VAL A 110 6.79 1.98 4.02
C VAL A 110 7.86 1.53 3.03
N TYR A 111 8.97 2.26 3.00
CA TYR A 111 9.96 2.22 1.92
C TYR A 111 10.46 0.80 1.59
N ASN A 112 10.70 -0.01 2.62
CA ASN A 112 11.12 -1.40 2.45
C ASN A 112 10.04 -2.26 1.77
N ALA A 113 8.78 -2.09 2.16
CA ALA A 113 7.66 -2.82 1.59
C ALA A 113 7.37 -2.36 0.15
N MET A 114 7.44 -1.06 -0.14
CA MET A 114 7.27 -0.51 -1.49
C MET A 114 8.24 -1.18 -2.47
N ASN A 115 9.54 -1.21 -2.15
CA ASN A 115 10.56 -1.83 -3.00
C ASN A 115 10.30 -3.32 -3.24
N VAL A 116 9.99 -4.08 -2.18
CA VAL A 116 9.74 -5.53 -2.31
C VAL A 116 8.46 -5.79 -3.11
N CYS A 117 7.37 -5.05 -2.86
CA CYS A 117 6.11 -5.17 -3.59
C CYS A 117 6.31 -4.82 -5.07
N GLN A 118 7.03 -3.75 -5.38
CA GLN A 118 7.33 -3.36 -6.76
C GLN A 118 8.10 -4.47 -7.51
N ILE A 119 9.09 -5.11 -6.87
CA ILE A 119 9.85 -6.21 -7.48
C ILE A 119 8.92 -7.40 -7.79
N ARG A 120 8.15 -7.82 -6.78
CA ARG A 120 7.29 -9.01 -6.80
C ARG A 120 6.04 -8.85 -7.65
N MET A 121 5.64 -7.62 -7.96
CA MET A 121 4.47 -7.34 -8.78
C MET A 121 4.54 -8.03 -10.15
N ARG A 122 5.75 -8.22 -10.67
CA ARG A 122 6.00 -8.90 -11.96
C ARG A 122 5.45 -10.33 -12.00
N ASP A 123 5.45 -11.01 -10.86
CA ASP A 123 5.03 -12.42 -10.78
C ASP A 123 3.51 -12.60 -10.95
N TYR A 124 2.74 -11.51 -10.78
CA TYR A 124 1.29 -11.51 -10.91
C TYR A 124 0.79 -11.01 -12.27
N ILE A 125 1.68 -10.45 -13.11
CA ILE A 125 1.35 -9.89 -14.43
C ILE A 125 0.51 -10.84 -15.29
N PRO A 126 0.82 -12.15 -15.41
CA PRO A 126 0.07 -13.04 -16.29
C PRO A 126 -1.42 -13.16 -15.95
N ARG A 127 -1.83 -12.85 -14.71
CA ARG A 127 -3.21 -13.00 -14.23
C ARG A 127 -3.89 -11.68 -13.87
N HIS A 128 -3.13 -10.62 -13.60
CA HIS A 128 -3.61 -9.35 -13.04
C HIS A 128 -3.07 -8.12 -13.79
N ALA A 129 -2.81 -8.26 -15.09
CA ALA A 129 -2.18 -7.21 -15.89
C ALA A 129 -2.91 -5.85 -15.80
N ALA A 130 -4.24 -5.84 -15.85
CA ALA A 130 -5.00 -4.60 -15.83
C ALA A 130 -4.87 -3.89 -14.47
N GLU A 131 -5.06 -4.63 -13.38
CA GLU A 131 -4.95 -4.11 -12.02
C GLU A 131 -3.54 -3.61 -11.71
N ILE A 132 -2.51 -4.34 -12.16
CA ILE A 132 -1.10 -3.94 -12.02
C ILE A 132 -0.80 -2.67 -12.82
N PHE A 133 -1.37 -2.54 -14.02
CA PHE A 133 -1.22 -1.32 -14.80
C PHE A 133 -1.83 -0.12 -14.06
N GLY A 134 -3.04 -0.27 -13.49
CA GLY A 134 -3.70 0.75 -12.69
C GLY A 134 -2.86 1.16 -11.48
N PHE A 135 -2.34 0.18 -10.74
CA PHE A 135 -1.42 0.41 -9.61
C PHE A 135 -0.15 1.16 -10.06
N ALA A 136 0.52 0.67 -11.11
CA ALA A 136 1.76 1.25 -11.59
C ALA A 136 1.58 2.67 -12.14
N ALA A 137 0.44 2.95 -12.76
CA ALA A 137 0.07 4.27 -13.20
C ALA A 137 -0.19 5.22 -12.02
N LYS A 138 -0.90 4.75 -10.99
CA LYS A 138 -1.27 5.52 -9.80
C LYS A 138 -0.06 5.93 -8.98
N HIS A 139 0.92 5.04 -8.85
CA HIS A 139 2.10 5.21 -7.99
C HIS A 139 3.39 5.50 -8.75
N ASP A 140 3.28 5.89 -10.03
CA ASP A 140 4.39 6.31 -10.88
C ASP A 140 5.54 5.27 -11.02
N TYR A 141 5.18 4.05 -11.41
CA TYR A 141 6.12 2.96 -11.71
C TYR A 141 6.27 2.72 -13.22
N PRO A 142 6.95 3.60 -13.96
CA PRO A 142 6.90 3.58 -15.42
C PRO A 142 7.58 2.35 -16.04
N ASN A 143 8.54 1.73 -15.32
CA ASN A 143 9.12 0.43 -15.70
C ASN A 143 8.08 -0.71 -15.70
N ILE A 144 7.13 -0.69 -14.76
CA ILE A 144 6.04 -1.68 -14.72
C ILE A 144 5.01 -1.34 -15.81
N ILE A 145 4.68 -0.06 -15.99
CA ILE A 145 3.76 0.38 -17.05
C ILE A 145 4.29 -0.09 -18.42
N ALA A 146 5.57 0.15 -18.72
CA ALA A 146 6.19 -0.26 -19.98
C ALA A 146 6.17 -1.78 -20.20
N LEU A 147 6.30 -2.56 -19.11
CA LEU A 147 6.25 -4.02 -19.16
C LEU A 147 4.82 -4.54 -19.42
N VAL A 148 3.82 -3.89 -18.85
CA VAL A 148 2.43 -4.38 -18.83
C VAL A 148 1.61 -3.85 -20.00
N ALA A 149 1.90 -2.65 -20.49
CA ALA A 149 1.17 -2.00 -21.58
C ALA A 149 0.98 -2.86 -22.84
N PRO A 150 1.99 -3.60 -23.36
CA PRO A 150 1.83 -4.42 -24.56
C PRO A 150 0.74 -5.51 -24.41
N LEU A 151 0.50 -5.97 -23.17
CA LEU A 151 -0.49 -7.01 -22.87
C LEU A 151 -1.92 -6.48 -22.90
N LEU A 152 -2.09 -5.17 -22.72
CA LEU A 152 -3.39 -4.53 -22.60
C LEU A 152 -3.81 -3.80 -23.88
N VAL A 153 -2.87 -3.34 -24.73
CA VAL A 153 -3.15 -2.53 -25.94
C VAL A 153 -4.18 -3.15 -26.90
N GLY A 154 -4.28 -4.48 -26.95
CA GLY A 154 -5.25 -5.17 -27.79
C GLY A 154 -6.64 -5.38 -27.16
N LYS A 155 -6.83 -5.01 -25.89
CA LYS A 155 -8.09 -5.23 -25.18
C LYS A 155 -9.11 -4.11 -25.47
N PRO A 156 -10.40 -4.45 -25.56
CA PRO A 156 -11.48 -3.46 -25.63
C PRO A 156 -11.39 -2.41 -24.51
N LEU A 157 -11.72 -1.15 -24.82
CA LEU A 157 -11.60 -0.05 -23.86
C LEU A 157 -12.51 -0.26 -22.65
N ASP A 158 -13.70 -0.82 -22.84
CA ASP A 158 -14.64 -1.16 -21.77
C ASP A 158 -14.10 -2.21 -20.79
N GLU A 159 -13.24 -3.14 -21.24
CA GLU A 159 -12.57 -4.10 -20.34
C GLU A 159 -11.52 -3.45 -19.44
N VAL A 160 -10.87 -2.38 -19.90
CA VAL A 160 -9.79 -1.71 -19.16
C VAL A 160 -10.24 -0.39 -18.54
N ALA A 161 -11.42 0.12 -18.92
CA ALA A 161 -11.90 1.43 -18.55
C ALA A 161 -11.96 1.58 -17.03
N GLU A 162 -12.61 0.67 -16.33
CA GLU A 162 -12.81 0.79 -14.87
C GLU A 162 -11.52 0.75 -14.05
N ILE A 163 -10.41 0.30 -14.64
CA ILE A 163 -9.15 0.03 -13.96
C ILE A 163 -8.12 1.12 -14.26
N LEU A 164 -8.16 1.69 -15.46
CA LEU A 164 -7.20 2.71 -15.88
C LEU A 164 -7.52 4.08 -15.26
N PRO A 165 -6.52 4.80 -14.74
CA PRO A 165 -6.71 6.17 -14.30
C PRO A 165 -7.18 7.07 -15.46
N TYR A 166 -8.05 8.03 -15.16
CA TYR A 166 -8.71 8.85 -16.18
C TYR A 166 -7.75 9.60 -17.11
N TYR A 167 -6.60 10.03 -16.58
CA TYR A 167 -5.57 10.73 -17.34
C TYR A 167 -4.86 9.85 -18.38
N ILE A 168 -5.01 8.52 -18.32
CA ILE A 168 -4.41 7.58 -19.28
C ILE A 168 -5.33 7.27 -20.46
N TYR A 169 -6.64 7.52 -20.37
CA TYR A 169 -7.58 7.15 -21.44
C TYR A 169 -7.26 7.82 -22.78
N VAL A 170 -7.02 9.14 -22.79
CA VAL A 170 -6.77 9.88 -24.03
C VAL A 170 -5.51 9.35 -24.72
N PRO A 171 -4.37 9.19 -24.04
CA PRO A 171 -3.23 8.56 -24.67
C PRO A 171 -3.41 7.09 -25.07
N TRP A 172 -4.15 6.32 -24.28
CA TRP A 172 -4.46 4.92 -24.55
C TRP A 172 -5.23 4.77 -25.87
N ALA A 173 -6.31 5.53 -26.04
CA ALA A 173 -7.12 5.55 -27.25
C ALA A 173 -6.28 5.92 -28.49
N ASN A 174 -5.33 6.85 -28.34
CA ASN A 174 -4.42 7.25 -29.43
C ASN A 174 -3.38 6.18 -29.79
N SER A 175 -3.13 5.22 -28.91
CA SER A 175 -2.18 4.12 -29.13
C SER A 175 -2.80 2.95 -29.92
N ILE A 176 -4.13 2.80 -29.86
CA ILE A 176 -4.89 1.78 -30.61
C ILE A 176 -4.92 2.20 -32.09
N GLY A 177 -4.01 1.62 -32.88
CA GLY A 177 -3.98 1.79 -34.34
C GLY A 177 -2.74 2.49 -34.92
N GLN A 178 -1.81 3.00 -34.09
CA GLN A 178 -0.54 3.59 -34.58
C GLN A 178 0.69 3.19 -33.74
N PRO A 179 1.54 2.25 -34.22
CA PRO A 179 2.76 1.82 -33.53
C PRO A 179 3.79 2.94 -33.25
N LEU A 180 3.73 4.04 -34.01
CA LEU A 180 4.63 5.20 -33.86
C LEU A 180 4.20 6.15 -32.73
N TYR A 181 2.91 6.20 -32.37
CA TYR A 181 2.41 6.96 -31.22
C TYR A 181 2.68 6.24 -29.90
N TYR A 182 2.72 4.91 -29.94
CA TYR A 182 3.10 4.06 -28.81
C TYR A 182 4.46 4.49 -28.23
N ASN A 183 5.50 4.64 -29.07
CA ASN A 183 6.82 5.08 -28.63
C ASN A 183 6.86 6.53 -28.11
N LYS A 184 6.07 7.45 -28.68
CA LYS A 184 6.02 8.85 -28.22
C LYS A 184 5.26 9.02 -26.90
N PHE A 185 4.19 8.25 -26.69
CA PHE A 185 3.43 8.31 -25.45
C PHE A 185 4.21 7.73 -24.27
N PHE A 186 4.82 6.56 -24.45
CA PHE A 186 5.64 5.94 -23.41
C PHE A 186 6.88 6.77 -23.07
N ARG A 187 7.57 7.35 -24.07
CA ARG A 187 8.69 8.28 -23.81
C ARG A 187 8.28 9.50 -22.99
N ARG A 188 7.09 10.06 -23.26
CA ARG A 188 6.57 11.22 -22.50
C ARG A 188 6.17 10.89 -21.07
N ILE A 189 5.74 9.66 -20.77
CA ILE A 189 5.53 9.18 -19.39
C ILE A 189 6.86 8.81 -18.70
N LEU A 190 7.83 8.28 -19.46
CA LEU A 190 9.15 7.88 -18.96
C LEU A 190 10.15 9.04 -18.81
N GLY A 191 9.79 10.25 -19.23
CA GLY A 191 10.69 11.43 -19.18
C GLY A 191 11.83 11.40 -20.20
N GLU A 192 11.68 10.65 -21.29
CA GLU A 192 12.63 10.61 -22.44
C GLU A 192 12.19 11.47 -23.63
#